data_AF-A0A2D5XB60-F1
#
_entry.id   AF-A0A2D5XB60-F1
#
_cell.length_a   1.000
_cell.length_b   1.000
_cell.length_c   1.000
_cell.angle_alpha   90.00
_cell.angle_beta   90.00
_cell.angle_gamma   90.00
#
_symmetry.space_group_name_H-M   'P 1'
#
loop_
_entity.id
_entity.type
_entity.pdbx_description
1 polymer ?
#
loop_
_entity_poly.entity_id
_entity_poly.type
_entity_poly.pdbx_seq_one_letter_code
_entity_poly.pdbx_strand_id
1 'polypeptide(L)'
;MGNLEDALKSFHGHGLATSRASFLIEKGLPEMDFASVTVSNPMGDVGVWIDDAKKGILTFGIHAKVDWKLACLRLSYPDGTRSKIVELSSKSIFSDDEIMLGDISEGQTILSQLKLDPTPEILEIEVTGRVKGESVAIVPRDALAWR
;
A
#
# COMPACT_ATOMS: atom_id res chain seq x y z
N MET A 1 -9.29 -26.11 20.00
CA MET A 1 -8.27 -25.31 19.30
C MET A 1 -8.74 -25.14 17.87
N GLY A 2 -9.38 -24.00 17.55
CA GLY A 2 -9.71 -23.69 16.16
C GLY A 2 -8.43 -23.31 15.43
N ASN A 3 -8.15 -23.96 14.30
CA ASN A 3 -6.99 -23.64 13.47
C ASN A 3 -7.16 -22.22 12.94
N LEU A 4 -6.19 -21.34 13.23
CA LEU A 4 -6.16 -19.95 12.78
C LEU A 4 -6.34 -19.86 11.25
N GLU A 5 -5.84 -20.85 10.51
CA GLU A 5 -6.02 -20.95 9.05
C GLU A 5 -7.50 -21.09 8.61
N ASP A 6 -8.32 -21.80 9.39
CA ASP A 6 -9.75 -22.00 9.07
C ASP A 6 -10.59 -20.76 9.43
N ALA A 7 -10.18 -20.04 10.48
CA ALA A 7 -10.74 -18.73 10.79
C ALA A 7 -10.41 -17.70 9.71
N LEU A 8 -9.21 -17.75 9.12
CA LEU A 8 -8.79 -16.86 8.03
C LEU A 8 -9.52 -17.14 6.72
N LYS A 9 -9.75 -18.42 6.37
CA LYS A 9 -10.54 -18.80 5.19
C LYS A 9 -12.02 -18.38 5.28
N SER A 10 -12.55 -18.21 6.50
CA SER A 10 -13.93 -17.78 6.72
C SER A 10 -14.10 -16.27 6.85
N PHE A 11 -13.00 -15.52 6.99
CA PHE A 11 -13.03 -14.07 7.18
C PHE A 11 -13.22 -13.32 5.86
N HIS A 12 -14.48 -13.12 5.46
CA HIS A 12 -14.88 -12.36 4.27
C HIS A 12 -14.94 -10.84 4.55
N GLY A 13 -13.89 -10.28 5.16
CA GLY A 13 -13.77 -8.83 5.30
C GLY A 13 -13.47 -8.20 3.94
N HIS A 14 -14.43 -7.49 3.36
CA HIS A 14 -14.20 -6.68 2.17
C HIS A 14 -13.46 -5.40 2.58
N GLY A 15 -12.19 -5.29 2.19
CA GLY A 15 -11.44 -4.05 2.35
C GLY A 15 -9.96 -4.24 2.65
N LEU A 16 -9.24 -3.14 2.50
CA LEU A 16 -7.78 -3.10 2.53
C LEU A 16 -7.17 -3.53 3.88
N ALA A 17 -7.81 -3.19 5.00
CA ALA A 17 -7.33 -3.55 6.34
C ALA A 17 -7.31 -5.07 6.58
N THR A 18 -8.37 -5.78 6.17
CA THR A 18 -8.44 -7.24 6.27
C THR A 18 -7.38 -7.90 5.38
N SER A 19 -7.23 -7.44 4.15
CA SER A 19 -6.19 -7.95 3.25
C SER A 19 -4.79 -7.75 3.83
N ARG A 20 -4.53 -6.63 4.51
CA ARG A 20 -3.23 -6.40 5.18
C ARG A 20 -2.97 -7.42 6.29
N ALA A 21 -3.97 -7.72 7.13
CA ALA A 21 -3.80 -8.70 8.20
C ALA A 21 -3.38 -10.07 7.64
N SER A 22 -4.06 -10.55 6.59
CA SER A 22 -3.67 -11.79 5.88
C SER A 22 -2.26 -11.70 5.30
N PHE A 23 -1.90 -10.59 4.68
CA PHE A 23 -0.57 -10.38 4.09
C PHE A 23 0.55 -10.43 5.13
N LEU A 24 0.37 -9.82 6.30
CA LEU A 24 1.37 -9.86 7.38
C LEU A 24 1.61 -11.30 7.86
N ILE A 25 0.54 -12.08 8.02
CA ILE A 25 0.61 -13.49 8.41
C ILE A 25 1.37 -14.32 7.37
N GLU A 26 1.04 -14.16 6.09
CA GLU A 26 1.72 -14.87 4.98
C GLU A 26 3.22 -14.55 4.90
N LYS A 27 3.60 -13.31 5.24
CA LYS A 27 5.00 -12.88 5.27
C LYS A 27 5.73 -13.23 6.57
N GLY A 28 5.03 -13.79 7.57
CA GLY A 28 5.60 -14.05 8.88
C GLY A 28 6.05 -12.77 9.60
N LEU A 29 5.43 -11.63 9.28
CA LEU A 29 5.73 -10.35 9.90
C LEU A 29 4.87 -10.21 11.16
N PRO A 30 5.44 -9.87 12.32
CA PRO A 30 4.63 -9.55 13.49
C PRO A 30 3.71 -8.37 13.18
N GLU A 31 2.57 -8.31 13.84
CA GLU A 31 1.70 -7.14 13.81
C GLU A 31 2.49 -5.96 14.38
N MET A 32 2.79 -4.98 13.50
CA MET A 32 3.70 -3.88 13.81
C MET A 32 2.95 -2.56 13.70
N ASP A 33 2.66 -1.98 14.87
CA ASP A 33 2.02 -0.68 15.06
C ASP A 33 3.08 0.42 15.17
N PHE A 34 3.72 0.78 14.05
CA PHE A 34 4.62 1.94 14.01
C PHE A 34 3.84 3.20 13.60
N ALA A 35 3.46 3.29 12.34
CA ALA A 35 2.67 4.38 11.80
C ALA A 35 1.94 3.89 10.56
N SER A 36 0.76 4.45 10.31
CA SER A 36 0.03 4.19 9.07
C SER A 36 -0.81 5.36 8.63
N VAL A 37 -1.07 5.39 7.33
CA VAL A 37 -2.03 6.28 6.71
C VAL A 37 -2.93 5.42 5.83
N THR A 38 -4.23 5.58 5.99
CA THR A 38 -5.23 4.93 5.15
C THR A 38 -6.31 5.93 4.78
N VAL A 39 -6.78 5.85 3.55
CA VAL A 39 -7.89 6.66 3.07
C VAL A 39 -8.86 5.78 2.32
N SER A 40 -10.14 6.07 2.50
CA SER A 40 -11.23 5.39 1.81
C SER A 40 -12.07 6.44 1.10
N ASN A 41 -12.34 6.21 -0.19
CA ASN A 41 -13.29 7.02 -0.94
C ASN A 41 -14.13 6.10 -1.87
N PRO A 42 -15.02 6.66 -2.69
CA PRO A 42 -15.85 5.84 -3.60
C PRO A 42 -15.06 5.07 -4.68
N MET A 43 -13.82 5.45 -4.99
CA MET A 43 -13.00 4.80 -6.02
C MET A 43 -12.16 3.63 -5.47
N GLY A 44 -11.87 3.65 -4.18
CA GLY A 44 -11.08 2.61 -3.54
C GLY A 44 -10.64 2.96 -2.12
N ASP A 45 -9.91 2.02 -1.53
CA ASP A 45 -9.16 2.22 -0.31
C ASP A 45 -7.67 2.19 -0.66
N VAL A 46 -6.89 3.10 -0.09
CA VAL A 46 -5.44 3.18 -0.27
C VAL A 46 -4.79 3.29 1.10
N GLY A 47 -3.66 2.62 1.27
CA GLY A 47 -2.98 2.56 2.56
C GLY A 47 -1.49 2.34 2.44
N VAL A 48 -0.78 2.88 3.43
CA VAL A 48 0.64 2.69 3.64
C VAL A 48 0.89 2.48 5.13
N TRP A 49 1.79 1.56 5.44
CA TRP A 49 2.13 1.23 6.82
C TRP A 49 3.61 0.94 6.95
N ILE A 50 4.25 1.50 7.96
CA ILE A 50 5.64 1.19 8.27
C ILE A 50 5.67 -0.19 8.94
N ASP A 51 6.41 -1.12 8.34
CA ASP A 51 6.60 -2.46 8.90
C ASP A 51 7.91 -2.52 9.71
N ASP A 52 9.03 -1.96 9.22
CA ASP A 52 10.30 -1.88 9.96
C ASP A 52 10.97 -0.53 9.65
N ALA A 53 10.74 0.45 10.54
CA ALA A 53 11.26 1.81 10.39
C ALA A 53 12.78 1.86 10.25
N LYS A 54 13.51 0.99 10.98
CA LYS A 54 14.97 0.95 10.99
C LYS A 54 15.55 0.41 9.69
N LYS A 55 14.82 -0.47 9.01
CA LYS A 55 15.26 -1.09 7.75
C LYS A 55 14.65 -0.46 6.51
N GLY A 56 13.83 0.58 6.65
CA GLY A 56 13.17 1.21 5.52
C GLY A 56 12.01 0.40 4.96
N ILE A 57 11.46 -0.56 5.71
CA ILE A 57 10.45 -1.51 5.19
C ILE A 57 9.05 -1.00 5.48
N LEU A 58 8.22 -1.01 4.46
CA LEU A 58 6.83 -0.60 4.56
C LEU A 58 5.95 -1.45 3.63
N THR A 59 4.66 -1.55 3.93
CA THR A 59 3.67 -2.13 3.03
C THR A 59 2.82 -1.03 2.43
N PHE A 60 2.58 -1.10 1.12
CA PHE A 60 1.53 -0.35 0.43
C PHE A 60 0.40 -1.30 0.05
N GLY A 61 -0.83 -0.79 0.01
CA GLY A 61 -1.87 -1.46 -0.74
C GLY A 61 -3.00 -0.57 -1.24
N ILE A 62 -3.71 -1.11 -2.21
CA ILE A 62 -4.95 -0.56 -2.78
C ILE A 62 -6.00 -1.65 -2.85
N HIS A 63 -7.23 -1.33 -2.44
CA HIS A 63 -8.43 -2.10 -2.74
C HIS A 63 -9.32 -1.29 -3.67
N ALA A 64 -9.56 -1.79 -4.88
CA ALA A 64 -10.34 -1.10 -5.90
C ALA A 64 -11.85 -1.32 -5.69
N LYS A 65 -12.63 -0.25 -5.57
CA LYS A 65 -14.11 -0.31 -5.50
C LYS A 65 -14.80 -0.12 -6.85
N VAL A 66 -14.01 0.16 -7.88
CA VAL A 66 -14.39 0.34 -9.28
C VAL A 66 -13.20 -0.11 -10.13
N ASP A 67 -13.39 -0.34 -11.43
CA ASP A 67 -12.28 -0.65 -12.33
C ASP A 67 -11.32 0.54 -12.52
N TRP A 68 -10.03 0.26 -12.35
CA TRP A 68 -8.93 1.18 -12.65
C TRP A 68 -8.13 0.71 -13.87
N LYS A 69 -7.72 1.66 -14.70
CA LYS A 69 -6.78 1.48 -15.80
C LYS A 69 -5.52 2.28 -15.57
N LEU A 70 -4.36 1.70 -15.95
CA LEU A 70 -3.06 2.36 -15.85
C LEU A 70 -2.80 2.94 -14.44
N ALA A 71 -3.15 2.19 -13.40
CA ALA A 71 -2.96 2.62 -12.03
C ALA A 71 -1.46 2.67 -11.68
N CYS A 72 -1.09 3.70 -10.95
CA CYS A 72 0.27 3.96 -10.55
C CYS A 72 0.33 4.48 -9.11
N LEU A 73 1.23 3.95 -8.31
CA LEU A 73 1.57 4.50 -7.00
C LEU A 73 2.77 5.42 -7.14
N ARG A 74 2.69 6.62 -6.57
CA ARG A 74 3.83 7.52 -6.38
C ARG A 74 4.06 7.78 -4.90
N LEU A 75 5.33 7.80 -4.51
CA LEU A 75 5.80 8.23 -3.20
C LEU A 75 6.32 9.68 -3.30
N SER A 76 6.09 10.48 -2.27
CA SER A 76 6.60 11.85 -2.16
C SER A 76 7.21 12.07 -0.78
N TYR A 77 8.24 12.92 -0.70
CA TYR A 77 9.05 13.11 0.51
C TYR A 77 9.12 14.61 0.84
N PRO A 78 8.03 15.21 1.36
CA PRO A 78 8.00 16.65 1.64
C PRO A 78 9.04 17.03 2.71
N ASP A 79 9.75 18.14 2.48
CA ASP A 79 10.70 18.77 3.40
C ASP A 79 11.78 17.86 4.01
N GLY A 80 12.10 16.73 3.38
CA GLY A 80 12.99 15.71 3.94
C GLY A 80 13.91 15.05 2.93
N THR A 81 14.61 14.01 3.39
CA THR A 81 15.51 13.22 2.53
C THR A 81 14.71 12.48 1.46
N ARG A 82 15.04 12.70 0.18
CA ARG A 82 14.46 11.94 -0.92
C ARG A 82 14.93 10.49 -0.86
N SER A 83 13.97 9.58 -0.78
CA SER A 83 14.22 8.14 -0.84
C SER A 83 13.95 7.58 -2.23
N LYS A 84 14.41 6.36 -2.45
CA LYS A 84 14.06 5.54 -3.63
C LYS A 84 13.63 4.16 -3.17
N ILE A 85 12.81 3.52 -3.98
CA ILE A 85 12.47 2.10 -3.83
C ILE A 85 13.71 1.30 -4.26
N VAL A 86 14.23 0.48 -3.35
CA VAL A 86 15.38 -0.40 -3.62
C VAL A 86 14.98 -1.87 -3.73
N GLU A 87 13.88 -2.25 -3.08
CA GLU A 87 13.32 -3.60 -3.18
C GLU A 87 11.79 -3.53 -3.21
N LEU A 88 11.17 -4.40 -4.01
CA LEU A 88 9.73 -4.56 -4.12
C LEU A 88 9.37 -6.04 -4.10
N SER A 89 8.41 -6.43 -3.25
CA SER A 89 8.02 -7.83 -3.11
C SER A 89 7.09 -8.35 -4.22
N SER A 90 6.43 -7.45 -4.94
CA SER A 90 5.62 -7.78 -6.12
C SER A 90 6.45 -7.77 -7.39
N LYS A 91 5.94 -8.39 -8.46
CA LYS A 91 6.56 -8.37 -9.80
C LYS A 91 6.28 -7.08 -10.58
N SER A 92 5.71 -6.07 -9.93
CA SER A 92 5.40 -4.79 -10.56
C SER A 92 6.66 -4.07 -10.99
N ILE A 93 6.55 -3.29 -12.07
CA ILE A 93 7.62 -2.43 -12.56
C ILE A 93 7.65 -1.19 -11.66
N PHE A 94 8.83 -0.80 -11.21
CA PHE A 94 9.02 0.43 -10.44
C PHE A 94 10.25 1.19 -10.94
N SER A 95 10.26 2.51 -10.72
CA SER A 95 11.39 3.39 -11.00
C SER A 95 11.41 4.52 -9.96
N ASP A 96 12.54 4.72 -9.30
CA ASP A 96 12.73 5.71 -8.24
C ASP A 96 11.66 5.65 -7.14
N ASP A 97 10.67 6.54 -7.19
CA ASP A 97 9.59 6.73 -6.23
C ASP A 97 8.22 6.28 -6.78
N GLU A 98 8.18 5.61 -7.93
CA GLU A 98 6.96 5.27 -8.65
C GLU A 98 6.85 3.76 -8.93
N ILE A 99 5.64 3.20 -8.80
CA ILE A 99 5.31 1.79 -9.05
C ILE A 99 4.12 1.70 -9.98
N MET A 100 4.31 1.04 -11.14
CA MET A 100 3.22 0.71 -12.06
C MET A 100 2.41 -0.45 -11.50
N LEU A 101 1.15 -0.18 -11.14
CA LEU A 101 0.21 -1.19 -10.67
C LEU A 101 -0.57 -1.82 -11.84
N GLY A 102 -0.71 -1.10 -12.95
CA GLY A 102 -1.41 -1.56 -14.15
C GLY A 102 -2.92 -1.49 -14.02
N ASP A 103 -3.64 -2.41 -14.63
CA ASP A 103 -5.10 -2.47 -14.52
C ASP A 103 -5.51 -3.19 -13.23
N ILE A 104 -6.47 -2.61 -12.50
CA ILE A 104 -6.99 -3.17 -11.24
C ILE A 104 -8.50 -3.32 -11.37
N SER A 105 -8.99 -4.55 -11.31
CA SER A 105 -10.42 -4.82 -11.42
C SER A 105 -11.17 -4.44 -10.14
N GLU A 106 -12.46 -4.11 -10.26
CA GLU A 106 -13.34 -3.93 -9.11
C GLU A 106 -13.28 -5.14 -8.15
N GLY A 107 -13.12 -4.86 -6.86
CA GLY A 107 -12.97 -5.85 -5.80
C GLY A 107 -11.56 -6.42 -5.65
N GLN A 108 -10.62 -6.11 -6.56
CA GLN A 108 -9.24 -6.58 -6.46
C GLN A 108 -8.47 -5.77 -5.40
N THR A 109 -7.65 -6.48 -4.62
CA THR A 109 -6.66 -5.88 -3.73
C THR A 109 -5.25 -6.16 -4.25
N ILE A 110 -4.41 -5.13 -4.23
CA ILE A 110 -2.96 -5.25 -4.43
C ILE A 110 -2.29 -4.85 -3.12
N LEU A 111 -1.39 -5.70 -2.63
CA LEU A 111 -0.51 -5.42 -1.50
C LEU A 111 0.92 -5.71 -1.92
N SER A 112 1.83 -4.80 -1.58
CA SER A 112 3.24 -4.98 -1.85
C SER A 112 4.07 -4.36 -0.72
N GLN A 113 4.97 -5.16 -0.17
CA GLN A 113 6.06 -4.65 0.65
C GLN A 113 7.12 -4.00 -0.22
N LEU A 114 7.61 -2.86 0.25
CA LEU A 114 8.66 -2.04 -0.34
C LEU A 114 9.79 -1.87 0.68
N LYS A 115 10.99 -1.63 0.17
CA LYS A 115 12.11 -1.10 0.96
C LYS A 115 12.57 0.23 0.37
N LEU A 116 12.68 1.23 1.23
CA LEU A 116 13.19 2.55 0.90
C LEU A 116 14.60 2.75 1.44
N ASP A 117 15.48 3.33 0.63
CA ASP A 117 16.85 3.68 1.03
C ASP A 117 17.31 4.97 0.32
N PRO A 118 17.72 6.03 1.04
CA PRO A 118 17.72 6.17 2.52
C PRO A 118 16.30 6.13 3.11
N THR A 119 16.16 5.95 4.42
CA THR A 119 14.85 6.06 5.09
C THR A 119 14.39 7.53 5.11
N PRO A 120 13.18 7.86 4.63
CA PRO A 120 12.70 9.24 4.62
C PRO A 120 12.33 9.67 6.05
N GLU A 121 12.16 10.98 6.28
CA GLU A 121 11.61 11.51 7.54
C GLU A 121 10.08 11.61 7.47
N ILE A 122 9.56 11.92 6.29
CA ILE A 122 8.14 12.04 5.99
C ILE A 122 7.89 11.35 4.64
N LEU A 123 6.79 10.59 4.56
CA LEU A 123 6.33 9.92 3.36
C LEU A 123 4.87 10.29 3.08
N GLU A 124 4.61 10.76 1.88
CA GLU A 124 3.27 10.86 1.30
C GLU A 124 3.12 9.86 0.16
N ILE A 125 1.88 9.44 -0.10
CA ILE A 125 1.57 8.56 -1.22
C ILE A 125 0.42 9.14 -2.04
N GLU A 126 0.43 8.81 -3.33
CA GLU A 126 -0.69 9.06 -4.24
C GLU A 126 -0.88 7.83 -5.11
N VAL A 127 -2.13 7.41 -5.30
CA VAL A 127 -2.46 6.46 -6.36
C VAL A 127 -3.23 7.19 -7.46
N THR A 128 -2.66 7.22 -8.65
CA THR A 128 -3.28 7.80 -9.85
C THR A 128 -3.70 6.70 -10.82
N GLY A 129 -4.61 7.03 -11.74
CA GLY A 129 -5.02 6.13 -12.81
C GLY A 129 -6.25 6.65 -13.53
N ARG A 130 -6.92 5.77 -14.27
CA ARG A 130 -8.15 6.07 -14.99
C ARG A 130 -9.33 5.25 -14.50
N VAL A 131 -10.43 5.91 -14.17
CA VAL A 131 -11.71 5.27 -13.84
C VAL A 131 -12.76 5.76 -14.85
N LYS A 132 -13.43 4.83 -15.53
CA LYS A 132 -14.40 5.13 -16.60
C LYS A 132 -13.86 6.09 -17.68
N GLY A 133 -12.55 6.04 -17.94
CA GLY A 133 -11.85 6.90 -18.91
C GLY A 133 -11.29 8.21 -18.35
N GLU A 134 -11.78 8.65 -17.20
CA GLU A 134 -11.36 9.90 -16.54
C GLU A 134 -10.13 9.70 -15.67
N SER A 135 -9.25 10.71 -15.63
CA SER A 135 -8.07 10.67 -14.76
C SER A 135 -8.47 10.97 -13.32
N VAL A 136 -8.07 10.11 -12.40
CA VAL A 136 -8.41 10.21 -10.98
C VAL A 136 -7.18 9.98 -10.11
N ALA A 137 -7.23 10.50 -8.88
CA ALA A 137 -6.22 10.28 -7.86
C ALA A 137 -6.87 9.99 -6.51
N ILE A 138 -6.25 9.10 -5.74
CA ILE A 138 -6.49 8.94 -4.30
C ILE A 138 -5.24 9.45 -3.58
N VAL A 139 -5.40 10.55 -2.86
CA VAL A 139 -4.36 11.20 -2.06
C VAL A 139 -4.82 11.18 -0.59
N PRO A 140 -4.22 10.36 0.28
CA PRO A 140 -4.40 10.51 1.71
C PRO A 140 -3.98 11.92 2.16
N ARG A 141 -4.74 12.53 3.07
CA ARG A 141 -4.44 13.91 3.52
C ARG A 141 -3.26 13.98 4.48
N ASP A 142 -3.03 12.91 5.22
CA ASP A 142 -2.00 12.87 6.26
C ASP A 142 -0.72 12.30 5.68
N ALA A 143 0.40 12.95 5.99
CA ALA A 143 1.71 12.40 5.72
C ALA A 143 2.12 11.42 6.82
N LEU A 144 2.84 10.37 6.43
CA LEU A 144 3.39 9.36 7.31
C LEU A 144 4.74 9.86 7.85
N ALA A 145 4.79 10.23 9.12
CA ALA A 145 6.05 10.56 9.78
C ALA A 145 6.83 9.28 10.10
N TRP A 146 8.07 9.21 9.63
CA TRP A 146 8.99 8.11 9.87
C TRP A 146 9.65 8.31 11.23
N ARG A 147 9.14 7.62 12.26
CA ARG A 147 9.58 7.76 13.66
C ARG A 147 9.92 6.41 14.28
#